data_AF-A0A7J2H639-F1
#
_entry.id   AF-A0A7J2H639-F1
#
_cell.length_a   1.000
_cell.length_b   1.000
_cell.length_c   1.000
_cell.angle_alpha   90.00
_cell.angle_beta   90.00
_cell.angle_gamma   90.00
#
_symmetry.space_group_name_H-M   'P 1'
#
loop_
_entity.id
_entity.type
_entity.pdbx_description
1 polymer ?
#
loop_
_entity_poly.entity_id
_entity_poly.type
_entity_poly.pdbx_seq_one_letter_code
_entity_poly.pdbx_strand_id
1 'polypeptide(L)'
;VHGDLTTSNMLVVGNRIFVIDFGLGDFSNELEQHGVDVHLMLRSLESTHPSLVQPLYAAFLEGYAEVRGDDMRRAVEVKVKEIRRRGRYVVERRLRR
;
A
#
# COMPACT_ATOMS: atom_id res chain seq x y z
N VAL A 1 8.45 -0.62 7.55
CA VAL A 1 7.90 -0.45 6.19
C VAL A 1 8.47 -1.59 5.35
N HIS A 2 7.69 -2.21 4.47
CA HIS A 2 8.11 -3.37 3.68
C HIS A 2 8.96 -2.98 2.47
N GLY A 3 8.60 -1.89 1.77
CA GLY A 3 9.35 -1.38 0.62
C GLY A 3 8.91 -1.99 -0.72
N ASP A 4 8.46 -3.24 -0.71
CA ASP A 4 7.81 -3.91 -1.86
C ASP A 4 6.54 -4.68 -1.47
N LEU A 5 5.59 -4.02 -0.81
CA LEU A 5 4.39 -4.70 -0.29
C LEU A 5 3.43 -5.09 -1.42
N THR A 6 3.55 -6.33 -1.90
CA THR A 6 2.68 -6.91 -2.95
C THR A 6 2.03 -8.20 -2.47
N THR A 7 0.93 -8.60 -3.12
CA THR A 7 0.25 -9.87 -2.82
C THR A 7 1.13 -11.10 -3.10
N SER A 8 2.10 -11.01 -4.02
CA SER A 8 3.06 -12.08 -4.29
C SER A 8 4.07 -12.30 -3.17
N ASN A 9 4.28 -11.28 -2.32
CA ASN A 9 5.15 -11.34 -1.14
C ASN A 9 4.37 -11.78 0.13
N MET A 10 3.15 -12.31 -0.05
CA MET A 10 2.31 -12.83 1.03
C MET A 10 2.05 -14.32 0.83
N LEU A 11 2.38 -15.12 1.83
CA LEU A 11 2.12 -16.56 1.87
C LEU A 11 0.96 -16.85 2.81
N VAL A 12 -0.03 -17.61 2.33
CA VAL A 12 -1.14 -18.09 3.16
C VAL A 12 -0.82 -19.52 3.61
N VAL A 13 -0.70 -19.73 4.92
CA VAL A 13 -0.48 -21.05 5.52
C VAL A 13 -1.59 -21.31 6.53
N GLY A 14 -2.56 -22.15 6.14
CA GLY A 14 -3.80 -22.33 6.88
C GLY A 14 -4.57 -21.01 6.96
N ASN A 15 -4.80 -20.52 8.18
CA ASN A 15 -5.54 -19.28 8.44
C ASN A 15 -4.63 -18.09 8.81
N ARG A 16 -3.32 -18.19 8.49
CA ARG A 16 -2.32 -17.16 8.80
C ARG A 16 -1.66 -16.65 7.53
N ILE A 17 -1.35 -15.35 7.52
CA ILE A 17 -0.59 -14.70 6.47
C ILE A 17 0.83 -14.48 6.98
N PHE A 18 1.81 -14.89 6.17
CA PHE A 18 3.22 -14.63 6.38
C PHE A 18 3.69 -13.67 5.29
N VAL A 19 4.31 -12.56 5.67
CA VAL A 19 4.93 -11.63 4.73
C VAL A 19 6.40 -12.02 4.58
N ILE A 20 6.88 -12.03 3.34
CA ILE A 20 8.26 -12.42 2.99
C ILE A 20 8.91 -11.32 2.15
N ASP A 21 10.22 -11.43 1.91
CA ASP A 21 10.99 -10.51 1.07
C ASP A 21 11.07 -9.06 1.60
N PHE A 22 11.65 -8.92 2.80
CA PHE A 22 11.99 -7.62 3.39
C PHE A 22 13.31 -7.03 2.85
N GLY A 23 13.77 -7.43 1.66
CA GLY A 23 15.07 -6.98 1.12
C GLY A 23 15.17 -5.47 0.90
N LEU A 24 14.03 -4.80 0.70
CA LEU A 24 13.89 -3.34 0.59
C LEU A 24 13.23 -2.72 1.84
N GLY A 25 13.05 -3.51 2.89
CA GLY A 25 12.38 -3.08 4.11
C GLY A 25 13.24 -2.15 4.94
N ASP A 26 12.58 -1.24 5.66
CA ASP A 26 13.24 -0.30 6.56
C ASP A 26 12.40 -0.01 7.81
N PHE A 27 13.07 0.28 8.92
CA PHE A 27 12.45 0.70 10.18
C PHE A 27 12.18 2.20 10.15
N SER A 28 11.15 2.58 9.40
CA SER A 28 10.68 3.97 9.33
C SER A 28 9.29 4.13 9.95
N ASN A 29 9.13 5.23 10.70
CA ASN A 29 7.84 5.74 11.18
C ASN A 29 7.36 6.95 10.36
N GLU A 30 8.04 7.26 9.25
CA GLU A 30 7.65 8.37 8.41
C GLU A 30 6.33 8.09 7.69
N LEU A 31 5.43 9.06 7.72
CA LEU A 31 4.14 8.97 7.03
C LEU A 31 4.31 8.77 5.52
N GLU A 32 5.33 9.37 4.91
CA GLU A 32 5.64 9.20 3.48
C GLU A 32 5.93 7.73 3.15
N GLN A 33 6.81 7.09 3.91
CA GLN A 33 7.20 5.69 3.70
C GLN A 33 6.01 4.74 3.89
N HIS A 34 5.20 4.95 4.93
CA HIS A 34 3.95 4.20 5.11
C HIS A 34 2.97 4.41 3.95
N GLY A 35 2.82 5.65 3.48
CA GLY A 35 1.96 5.97 2.36
C GLY A 35 2.42 5.30 1.07
N VAL A 36 3.72 5.21 0.82
CA VAL A 36 4.29 4.52 -0.35
C VAL A 36 4.00 3.02 -0.27
N ASP A 37 4.21 2.40 0.89
CA ASP A 37 3.96 0.96 1.10
C ASP A 37 2.49 0.59 0.87
N VAL A 38 1.57 1.35 1.45
CA VAL A 38 0.12 1.15 1.27
C VAL A 38 -0.30 1.46 -0.17
N HIS A 39 0.35 2.43 -0.82
CA HIS A 39 0.12 2.71 -2.23
C HIS A 39 0.54 1.52 -3.11
N LEU A 40 1.70 0.90 -2.86
CA LEU A 40 2.17 -0.28 -3.57
C LEU A 40 1.21 -1.46 -3.41
N MET A 41 0.74 -1.72 -2.19
CA MET A 41 -0.27 -2.74 -1.92
C MET A 41 -1.54 -2.50 -2.73
N LEU A 42 -2.07 -1.27 -2.72
CA LEU A 42 -3.24 -0.91 -3.51
C LEU A 42 -3.02 -1.10 -5.02
N ARG A 43 -1.82 -0.76 -5.53
CA ARG A 43 -1.47 -1.01 -6.94
C ARG A 43 -1.39 -2.50 -7.27
N SER A 44 -0.87 -3.31 -6.35
CA SER A 44 -0.84 -4.77 -6.48
C SER A 44 -2.26 -5.32 -6.59
N LEU A 45 -3.19 -4.87 -5.74
CA LEU A 45 -4.61 -5.26 -5.81
C LEU A 45 -5.26 -4.84 -7.14
N GLU A 46 -5.05 -3.59 -7.58
CA GLU A 46 -5.58 -3.10 -8.86
C GLU A 46 -5.09 -3.92 -10.06
N SER A 47 -3.85 -4.41 -10.01
CA SER A 47 -3.26 -5.19 -11.10
C SER A 47 -3.69 -6.65 -11.11
N THR A 48 -3.90 -7.25 -9.94
CA THR A 48 -4.10 -8.70 -9.80
C THR A 48 -5.57 -9.07 -9.62
N HIS A 49 -6.34 -8.23 -8.93
CA HIS A 49 -7.72 -8.49 -8.54
C HIS A 49 -8.62 -7.25 -8.75
N PRO A 50 -8.74 -6.71 -9.99
CA PRO A 50 -9.37 -5.42 -10.27
C PRO A 50 -10.83 -5.31 -9.79
N SER A 51 -11.60 -6.40 -9.83
CA SER A 51 -13.00 -6.42 -9.36
C SER A 51 -13.16 -6.43 -7.84
N LEU A 52 -12.11 -6.79 -7.10
CA LEU A 52 -12.13 -6.96 -5.64
C LEU A 52 -11.33 -5.88 -4.89
N VAL A 53 -10.79 -4.88 -5.60
CA VAL A 53 -9.94 -3.84 -5.01
C VAL A 53 -10.63 -3.14 -3.83
N GLN A 54 -11.88 -2.73 -4.00
CA GLN A 54 -12.62 -1.99 -2.98
C GLN A 54 -12.78 -2.78 -1.67
N PRO A 55 -13.37 -4.00 -1.67
CA PRO A 55 -13.51 -4.77 -0.44
C PRO A 55 -12.16 -5.19 0.16
N LEU A 56 -11.17 -5.55 -0.65
CA LEU A 56 -9.85 -5.96 -0.13
C LEU A 56 -9.07 -4.80 0.49
N TYR A 57 -9.11 -3.64 -0.14
CA TYR A 57 -8.43 -2.46 0.39
C TYR A 57 -9.12 -1.92 1.66
N ALA A 58 -10.45 -1.99 1.73
CA ALA A 58 -11.20 -1.66 2.94
C ALA A 58 -10.80 -2.56 4.11
N ALA A 59 -10.80 -3.89 3.91
CA ALA A 59 -10.39 -4.86 4.92
C ALA A 59 -8.93 -4.65 5.38
N PHE A 60 -8.02 -4.33 4.43
CA PHE A 60 -6.64 -3.98 4.77
C PHE A 60 -6.55 -2.74 5.66
N LEU A 61 -7.29 -1.67 5.32
CA LEU A 61 -7.28 -0.42 6.09
C LEU A 61 -7.91 -0.56 7.47
N GLU A 62 -8.90 -1.45 7.61
CA GLU A 62 -9.51 -1.81 8.89
C GLU A 62 -8.47 -2.47 9.81
N GLY A 63 -7.81 -3.55 9.34
CA GLY A 63 -6.74 -4.19 10.11
C GLY A 63 -5.55 -3.24 10.39
N TYR A 64 -5.24 -2.32 9.46
CA TYR A 64 -4.23 -1.29 9.69
C TYR A 64 -4.62 -0.35 10.85
N ALA A 65 -5.90 0.05 10.92
CA ALA A 65 -6.41 0.91 11.99
C ALA A 65 -6.48 0.19 13.34
N GLU A 66 -6.82 -1.10 13.37
CA GLU A 66 -6.82 -1.89 14.61
C GLU A 66 -5.45 -1.88 15.29
N VAL A 67 -4.36 -1.87 14.51
CA VAL A 67 -2.99 -1.89 15.03
C VAL A 67 -2.41 -0.49 15.23
N ARG A 68 -2.72 0.47 14.35
CA ARG A 68 -2.06 1.80 14.31
C ARG A 68 -2.95 2.95 14.77
N GLY A 69 -4.24 2.72 14.98
CA GLY A 69 -5.24 3.72 15.31
C GLY A 69 -5.83 4.44 14.09
N ASP A 70 -7.04 4.97 14.26
CA ASP A 70 -7.80 5.67 13.22
C ASP A 70 -7.11 6.95 12.71
N ASP A 71 -6.37 7.65 13.56
CA ASP A 71 -5.63 8.85 13.18
C ASP A 71 -4.53 8.54 12.17
N MET A 72 -3.78 7.46 12.41
CA MET A 72 -2.77 7.00 11.47
C MET A 72 -3.41 6.49 10.18
N ARG A 73 -4.53 5.73 10.26
CA ARG A 73 -5.28 5.30 9.07
C ARG A 73 -5.63 6.50 8.18
N ARG A 74 -6.26 7.53 8.77
CA ARG A 74 -6.67 8.74 8.04
C ARG A 74 -5.48 9.48 7.42
N ALA A 75 -4.38 9.63 8.16
CA ALA A 75 -3.18 10.27 7.66
C ALA A 75 -2.58 9.52 6.45
N VAL A 76 -2.52 8.19 6.53
CA VAL A 76 -2.01 7.33 5.46
C VAL A 76 -2.92 7.38 4.23
N GLU A 77 -4.25 7.34 4.40
CA GLU A 77 -5.19 7.48 3.28
C GLU A 77 -5.02 8.80 2.53
N VAL A 78 -4.87 9.92 3.25
CA VAL A 78 -4.59 11.23 2.66
C VAL A 78 -3.27 11.18 1.90
N LYS A 79 -2.23 10.59 2.50
CA LYS A 79 -0.91 10.47 1.89
C LYS A 79 -0.94 9.60 0.61
N VAL A 80 -1.66 8.49 0.60
CA VAL A 80 -1.84 7.64 -0.60
C VAL A 80 -2.51 8.44 -1.74
N LYS A 81 -3.52 9.26 -1.43
CA LYS A 81 -4.16 10.15 -2.43
C LYS A 81 -3.16 11.17 -3.01
N GLU A 82 -2.28 11.73 -2.18
CA GLU A 82 -1.22 12.64 -2.58
C GLU A 82 -0.18 11.95 -3.49
N ILE A 83 0.29 10.75 -3.12
CA ILE A 83 1.23 9.93 -3.91
C ILE A 83 0.64 9.63 -5.29
N ARG A 84 -0.63 9.20 -5.36
CA ARG A 84 -1.32 8.96 -6.63
C ARG A 84 -1.37 10.17 -7.53
N ARG A 85 -1.57 11.37 -6.97
CA ARG A 85 -1.54 12.63 -7.74
C ARG A 85 -0.16 12.89 -8.31
N ARG A 86 0.90 12.71 -7.51
CA ARG A 86 2.30 12.89 -7.93
C ARG A 86 2.69 11.93 -9.08
N GLY A 87 2.30 10.66 -9.00
CA GLY A 87 2.54 9.69 -10.07
C GLY A 87 1.92 10.10 -11.42
N ARG A 88 0.72 10.70 -11.41
CA ARG A 88 0.07 11.18 -12.65
C ARG A 88 0.84 12.33 -13.32
N TYR A 89 1.39 13.27 -12.54
CA TYR A 89 2.22 14.35 -13.09
C TYR A 89 3.49 13.84 -13.77
N VAL A 90 4.10 12.76 -13.25
CA VAL A 90 5.28 12.13 -13.87
C VAL A 90 4.93 11.51 -15.22
N VAL A 91 3.78 10.85 -15.32
CA VAL A 91 3.29 10.26 -16.59
C VAL A 91 2.96 11.36 -17.60
N GLU A 92 2.25 12.42 -17.19
CA GLU A 92 1.88 13.53 -18.08
C GLU A 92 3.12 14.27 -18.62
N ARG A 93 4.17 14.45 -17.80
CA ARG A 93 5.44 15.04 -18.24
C ARG A 93 6.20 14.16 -19.25
N ARG A 94 6.08 12.83 -19.15
CA ARG A 94 6.69 11.90 -20.12
C ARG A 94 5.98 11.91 -21.48
N LEU A 95 4.66 12.13 -21.50
CA LEU A 95 3.87 12.22 -22.73
C LEU A 95 4.04 13.54 -23.50
N ARG A 96 4.60 14.57 -22.85
CA ARG A 96 4.89 15.88 -23.47
C ARG A 96 6.32 16.00 -24.02
N ARG A 97 7.09 14.92 -24.03
CA ARG A 97 8.40 14.80 -24.68
C ARG A 97 8.29 13.91 -25.89
#